data_AF-A0A9D6L0Y4-F1
#
_entry.id   AF-A0A9D6L0Y4-F1
#
_cell.length_a   1.000
_cell.length_b   1.000
_cell.length_c   1.000
_cell.angle_alpha   90.00
_cell.angle_beta   90.00
_cell.angle_gamma   90.00
#
_symmetry.space_group_name_H-M   'P 1'
#
loop_
_entity.id
_entity.type
_entity.pdbx_description
1 polymer ?
#
loop_
_entity_poly.entity_id
_entity_poly.type
_entity_poly.pdbx_seq_one_letter_code
_entity_poly.pdbx_strand_id
1 'polypeptide(L)'
;MNSKYFGFKTVFITIGALQVTLSGLMFTKGIVPSMSQFGIPDEVLHSPHYYDAMLYVFYHQFVNGCVLLIVGRFAVDLSLRLWLTRILSVLYCIYTYFDFRASDSVFGNGLYKGSASVIPPLFTLFFTILILQLNFRKRS
;
A
#
# COMPACT_ATOMS: atom_id res chain seq x y z
N MET A 1 -26.14 -9.10 -15.10
CA MET A 1 -26.07 -7.86 -14.27
C MET A 1 -24.61 -7.47 -14.11
N ASN A 2 -24.17 -6.36 -14.69
CA ASN A 2 -22.82 -5.83 -14.45
C ASN A 2 -22.73 -5.34 -13.01
N SER A 3 -21.90 -6.01 -12.20
CA SER A 3 -21.62 -5.57 -10.84
C SER A 3 -20.90 -4.23 -10.90
N LYS A 4 -21.40 -3.21 -10.16
CA LYS A 4 -20.71 -1.92 -10.00
C LYS A 4 -19.35 -2.02 -9.27
N TYR A 5 -19.02 -3.22 -8.77
CA TYR A 5 -17.93 -3.50 -7.87
C TYR A 5 -16.96 -4.52 -8.47
N PHE A 6 -15.66 -4.25 -8.36
CA PHE A 6 -14.61 -5.17 -8.80
C PHE A 6 -14.60 -6.46 -7.96
N GLY A 7 -14.31 -7.59 -8.60
CA GLY A 7 -14.22 -8.89 -7.90
C GLY A 7 -12.92 -9.08 -7.13
N PHE A 8 -12.91 -10.07 -6.22
CA PHE A 8 -11.76 -10.42 -5.36
C PHE A 8 -10.45 -10.52 -6.15
N LYS A 9 -10.46 -11.35 -7.22
CA LYS A 9 -9.30 -11.54 -8.10
C LYS A 9 -8.79 -10.23 -8.68
N THR A 10 -9.70 -9.42 -9.23
CA THR A 10 -9.34 -8.13 -9.84
C THR A 10 -8.71 -7.20 -8.81
N VAL A 11 -9.34 -7.03 -7.64
CA VAL A 11 -8.84 -6.17 -6.56
C VAL A 11 -7.43 -6.59 -6.12
N PHE A 12 -7.24 -7.87 -5.79
CA PHE A 12 -5.96 -8.38 -5.28
C PHE A 12 -4.86 -8.30 -6.34
N ILE A 13 -5.19 -8.58 -7.61
CA ILE A 13 -4.23 -8.45 -8.71
C ILE A 13 -3.87 -6.98 -8.92
N THR A 14 -4.84 -6.06 -8.91
CA THR A 14 -4.59 -4.63 -9.10
C THR A 14 -3.69 -4.08 -7.98
N ILE A 15 -4.02 -4.35 -6.72
CA ILE A 15 -3.22 -3.88 -5.58
C ILE A 15 -1.83 -4.51 -5.63
N GLY A 16 -1.74 -5.83 -5.84
CA GLY A 16 -0.47 -6.54 -5.92
C GLY A 16 0.43 -6.02 -7.04
N ALA A 17 -0.12 -5.82 -8.24
CA ALA A 17 0.62 -5.28 -9.38
C ALA A 17 1.12 -3.85 -9.13
N LEU A 18 0.30 -3.00 -8.51
CA LEU A 18 0.70 -1.63 -8.16
C LEU A 18 1.81 -1.65 -7.12
N GLN A 19 1.73 -2.48 -6.08
CA GLN A 19 2.79 -2.59 -5.07
C GLN A 19 4.11 -3.07 -5.65
N VAL A 20 4.09 -4.12 -6.49
CA VAL A 20 5.27 -4.62 -7.19
C VAL A 20 5.88 -3.55 -8.08
N THR A 21 5.05 -2.86 -8.87
CA THR A 21 5.51 -1.83 -9.81
C THR A 21 6.11 -0.64 -9.07
N LEU A 22 5.41 -0.10 -8.07
CA LEU A 22 5.89 1.04 -7.29
C LEU A 22 7.21 0.72 -6.57
N SER A 23 7.30 -0.44 -5.93
CA SER A 23 8.53 -0.85 -5.24
C SER A 23 9.68 -1.08 -6.24
N GLY A 24 9.38 -1.70 -7.39
CA GLY A 24 10.34 -1.87 -8.49
C GLY A 24 10.89 -0.53 -8.98
N LEU A 25 10.04 0.47 -9.16
CA LEU A 25 10.46 1.83 -9.53
C LEU A 25 11.38 2.44 -8.46
N MET A 26 11.07 2.25 -7.18
CA MET A 26 11.93 2.74 -6.08
C MET A 26 13.30 2.08 -6.09
N PHE A 27 13.39 0.77 -6.39
CA PHE A 27 14.68 0.08 -6.53
C PHE A 27 15.49 0.62 -7.70
N THR A 28 14.86 0.91 -8.85
CA THR A 28 15.57 1.46 -10.01
C THR A 28 16.07 2.89 -9.79
N LYS A 29 15.31 3.72 -9.06
CA LYS A 29 15.68 5.10 -8.73
C LYS A 29 16.69 5.19 -7.58
N GLY A 30 16.68 4.19 -6.68
CA GLY A 30 17.45 4.19 -5.44
C GLY A 30 16.73 4.88 -4.28
N ILE A 31 17.10 4.51 -3.05
CA ILE A 31 16.44 4.95 -1.82
C ILE A 31 16.58 6.47 -1.60
N VAL A 32 17.82 6.98 -1.58
CA VAL A 32 18.08 8.39 -1.26
C VAL A 32 17.35 9.36 -2.22
N PRO A 33 17.45 9.21 -3.55
CA PRO A 33 16.72 10.10 -4.47
C PRO A 33 15.20 9.93 -4.43
N SER A 34 14.71 8.78 -3.95
CA SER A 34 13.29 8.53 -3.77
C SER A 34 12.76 9.17 -2.49
N MET A 35 13.58 9.21 -1.44
CA MET A 35 13.19 9.73 -0.14
C MET A 35 13.46 11.25 0.02
N SER A 36 14.36 11.84 -0.76
CA SER A 36 14.70 13.27 -0.67
C SER A 36 13.53 14.24 -0.84
N GLN A 37 12.46 13.82 -1.53
CA GLN A 37 11.25 14.61 -1.74
C GLN A 37 10.36 14.76 -0.48
N PHE A 38 10.65 14.05 0.60
CA PHE A 38 9.82 14.04 1.83
C PHE A 38 10.36 14.94 2.95
N GLY A 39 11.32 15.82 2.64
CA GLY A 39 11.85 16.80 3.61
C GLY A 39 12.53 16.17 4.83
N ILE A 40 13.11 14.98 4.66
CA ILE A 40 13.88 14.27 5.68
C ILE A 40 15.20 15.02 5.89
N PRO A 41 15.64 15.28 7.13
CA PRO A 41 16.93 15.91 7.38
C PRO A 41 18.09 15.18 6.70
N ASP A 42 19.02 15.92 6.11
CA ASP A 42 20.11 15.34 5.31
C ASP A 42 20.96 14.33 6.10
N GLU A 43 21.21 14.59 7.38
CA GLU A 43 21.93 13.64 8.26
C GLU A 43 21.20 12.30 8.42
N VAL A 44 19.86 12.30 8.42
CA VAL A 44 19.05 11.09 8.56
C VAL A 44 18.98 10.39 7.21
N LEU A 45 18.71 11.13 6.14
CA LEU A 45 18.53 10.61 4.78
C LEU A 45 19.76 9.82 4.31
N HIS A 46 20.96 10.27 4.67
CA HIS A 46 22.22 9.63 4.31
C HIS A 46 22.75 8.67 5.38
N SER A 47 22.04 8.49 6.49
CA SER A 47 22.45 7.54 7.52
C SER A 47 22.29 6.09 7.02
N PRO A 48 23.25 5.18 7.32
CA PRO A 48 23.14 3.78 6.93
C PRO A 48 21.89 3.09 7.51
N HIS A 49 21.49 3.46 8.73
CA HIS A 49 20.31 2.89 9.39
C HIS A 49 19.01 3.26 8.69
N TYR A 50 18.88 4.51 8.26
CA TYR A 50 17.70 4.95 7.52
C TYR A 50 17.63 4.29 6.14
N TYR A 51 18.77 4.20 5.45
CA TYR A 51 18.88 3.51 4.17
C TYR A 51 18.38 2.07 4.27
N ASP A 52 18.90 1.31 5.23
CA ASP A 52 18.53 -0.10 5.44
C ASP A 52 17.05 -0.25 5.82
N ALA A 53 16.55 0.61 6.71
CA ALA A 53 15.14 0.61 7.09
C ALA A 53 14.21 0.86 5.89
N MET A 54 14.53 1.83 5.03
CA MET A 54 13.72 2.11 3.84
C MET A 54 13.86 1.02 2.79
N LEU A 55 15.05 0.44 2.62
CA LEU A 55 15.26 -0.71 1.76
C LEU A 55 14.36 -1.88 2.19
N TYR A 56 14.31 -2.19 3.49
CA TYR A 56 13.41 -3.19 4.04
C TYR A 56 11.94 -2.86 3.73
N VAL A 57 11.50 -1.61 3.92
CA VAL A 57 10.11 -1.20 3.64
C VAL A 57 9.73 -1.48 2.18
N PHE A 58 10.57 -1.10 1.22
CA PHE A 58 10.28 -1.35 -0.20
C PHE A 58 10.36 -2.83 -0.57
N TYR A 59 11.27 -3.60 0.01
CA TYR A 59 11.28 -5.07 -0.16
C TYR A 59 10.04 -5.71 0.42
N HIS A 60 9.62 -5.31 1.61
CA HIS A 60 8.41 -5.81 2.22
C HIS A 60 7.19 -5.50 1.37
N GLN A 61 7.08 -4.27 0.84
CA GLN A 61 6.01 -3.88 -0.07
C GLN A 61 6.03 -4.71 -1.37
N PHE A 62 7.20 -4.95 -1.96
CA PHE A 62 7.34 -5.80 -3.13
C PHE A 62 6.84 -7.23 -2.86
N VAL A 63 7.31 -7.84 -1.76
CA VAL A 63 6.92 -9.20 -1.36
C VAL A 63 5.42 -9.29 -1.09
N ASN A 64 4.85 -8.31 -0.37
CA ASN A 64 3.40 -8.24 -0.14
C ASN A 64 2.64 -8.17 -1.47
N GLY A 65 3.12 -7.37 -2.42
CA GLY A 65 2.55 -7.29 -3.75
C GLY A 65 2.53 -8.64 -4.48
N CYS A 66 3.65 -9.38 -4.44
CA CYS A 66 3.74 -10.73 -4.99
C CYS A 66 2.77 -11.70 -4.31
N VAL A 67 2.65 -11.65 -2.98
CA VAL A 67 1.70 -12.47 -2.22
C VAL A 67 0.26 -12.16 -2.65
N LEU A 68 -0.10 -10.89 -2.80
CA LEU A 68 -1.44 -10.49 -3.24
C LEU A 68 -1.74 -10.96 -4.68
N LEU A 69 -0.75 -10.93 -5.58
CA LEU A 69 -0.89 -11.49 -6.93
C LEU A 69 -1.20 -13.00 -6.89
N ILE A 70 -0.43 -13.76 -6.09
CA ILE A 70 -0.61 -15.21 -5.92
C ILE A 70 -2.00 -15.49 -5.32
N VAL A 71 -2.34 -14.82 -4.21
CA VAL A 71 -3.64 -14.98 -3.54
C VAL A 71 -4.79 -14.63 -4.48
N GLY A 72 -4.70 -13.49 -5.18
CA GLY A 72 -5.72 -13.08 -6.15
C GLY A 72 -5.91 -14.10 -7.28
N ARG A 73 -4.84 -14.78 -7.70
CA ARG A 73 -4.88 -15.78 -8.77
C ARG A 73 -5.41 -17.14 -8.33
N PHE A 74 -5.04 -17.59 -7.13
CA PHE A 74 -5.18 -18.99 -6.72
C PHE A 74 -6.16 -19.22 -5.56
N ALA A 75 -6.52 -18.21 -4.76
CA ALA A 75 -7.54 -18.39 -3.73
C ALA A 75 -8.90 -18.62 -4.39
N VAL A 76 -9.39 -19.86 -4.37
CA VAL A 76 -10.70 -20.25 -4.94
C VAL A 76 -11.79 -20.41 -3.89
N ASP A 77 -11.40 -20.84 -2.69
CA ASP A 77 -12.33 -21.08 -1.58
C ASP A 77 -13.02 -19.79 -1.11
N LEU A 78 -14.34 -19.87 -0.90
CA LEU A 78 -15.16 -18.72 -0.52
C LEU A 78 -14.87 -18.26 0.90
N SER A 79 -14.71 -19.20 1.85
CA SER A 79 -14.44 -18.88 3.25
C SER A 79 -13.11 -18.14 3.40
N LEU A 80 -12.07 -18.63 2.73
CA LEU A 80 -10.76 -18.00 2.66
C LEU A 80 -10.85 -16.58 2.09
N ARG A 81 -11.53 -16.39 0.95
CA ARG A 81 -11.71 -15.07 0.32
C ARG A 81 -12.40 -14.08 1.26
N LEU A 82 -13.43 -14.52 1.99
CA LEU A 82 -14.17 -13.69 2.94
C LEU A 82 -13.30 -13.28 4.12
N TRP A 83 -12.59 -14.23 4.73
CA TRP A 83 -11.71 -13.94 5.86
C TRP A 83 -10.54 -13.04 5.48
N LEU A 84 -9.88 -13.32 4.35
CA LEU A 84 -8.82 -12.45 3.82
C LEU A 84 -9.33 -11.03 3.58
N THR A 85 -10.50 -10.90 2.95
CA THR A 85 -11.11 -9.58 2.70
C THR A 85 -11.33 -8.82 4.01
N ARG A 86 -11.90 -9.45 5.03
CA ARG A 86 -12.20 -8.82 6.32
C ARG A 86 -10.94 -8.41 7.08
N ILE A 87 -9.98 -9.31 7.20
CA ILE A 87 -8.72 -9.06 7.91
C ILE A 87 -7.95 -7.95 7.18
N LEU A 88 -7.77 -8.06 5.87
CA LEU A 88 -7.07 -7.03 5.11
C LEU A 88 -7.81 -5.70 5.11
N SER A 89 -9.14 -5.67 5.14
CA SER A 89 -9.89 -4.42 5.30
C SER A 89 -9.46 -3.67 6.56
N VAL A 90 -9.38 -4.38 7.70
CA VAL A 90 -8.96 -3.78 8.97
C VAL A 90 -7.51 -3.31 8.90
N LEU A 91 -6.59 -4.15 8.39
CA LEU A 91 -5.17 -3.81 8.29
C LEU A 91 -4.94 -2.59 7.38
N TYR A 92 -5.62 -2.51 6.24
CA TYR A 92 -5.50 -1.37 5.34
C TYR A 92 -6.13 -0.10 5.92
N CYS A 93 -7.19 -0.19 6.73
CA CYS A 93 -7.67 0.98 7.47
C CYS A 93 -6.62 1.49 8.46
N ILE A 94 -5.93 0.58 9.17
CA ILE A 94 -4.84 0.93 10.09
C ILE A 94 -3.67 1.59 9.34
N TYR A 95 -3.22 0.99 8.23
CA TYR A 95 -2.13 1.56 7.43
C TYR A 95 -2.49 2.93 6.86
N THR A 96 -3.68 3.08 6.30
CA THR A 96 -4.16 4.38 5.79
C THR A 96 -4.18 5.43 6.90
N TYR A 97 -4.63 5.08 8.11
CA TYR A 97 -4.55 6.00 9.26
C TYR A 97 -3.10 6.41 9.56
N PHE A 98 -2.16 5.47 9.62
CA PHE A 98 -0.76 5.79 9.92
C PHE A 98 -0.10 6.63 8.82
N ASP A 99 -0.40 6.38 7.55
CA ASP A 99 0.14 7.16 6.44
C ASP A 99 -0.40 8.60 6.46
N PHE A 100 -1.72 8.77 6.68
CA PHE A 100 -2.28 10.12 6.83
C PHE A 100 -1.69 10.82 8.04
N ARG A 101 -1.58 10.12 9.18
CA ARG A 101 -0.96 10.64 10.40
C ARG A 101 0.48 11.10 10.16
N ALA A 102 1.27 10.42 9.33
CA ALA A 102 2.67 10.76 9.07
C ALA A 102 2.86 11.84 7.98
N SER A 103 1.86 12.06 7.13
CA SER A 103 1.91 13.01 6.02
C SER A 103 1.78 14.48 6.45
N ASP A 104 2.11 15.39 5.52
CA ASP A 104 1.88 16.84 5.63
C ASP A 104 0.45 17.21 5.18
N SER A 105 -0.55 16.52 5.74
CA SER A 105 -1.96 16.78 5.47
C SER A 105 -2.65 17.39 6.68
N VAL A 106 -3.89 17.89 6.51
CA VAL A 106 -4.72 18.43 7.61
C VAL A 106 -4.96 17.39 8.72
N PHE A 107 -4.83 16.10 8.41
CA PHE A 107 -5.00 14.98 9.35
C PHE A 107 -3.68 14.43 9.89
N GLY A 108 -2.55 14.99 9.45
CA GLY A 108 -1.21 14.51 9.75
C GLY A 108 -0.50 15.31 10.84
N ASN A 109 0.65 14.79 11.27
CA ASN A 109 1.58 15.44 12.19
C ASN A 109 2.80 16.06 11.46
N GLY A 110 2.85 15.94 10.13
CA GLY A 110 3.93 16.52 9.30
C GLY A 110 5.29 15.87 9.50
N LEU A 111 5.35 14.60 9.91
CA LEU A 111 6.61 13.84 10.02
C LEU A 111 7.35 13.82 8.68
N TYR A 112 6.64 13.52 7.60
CA TYR A 112 7.12 13.70 6.23
C TYR A 112 6.54 15.00 5.67
N LYS A 113 7.39 15.83 5.10
CA LYS A 113 7.03 17.18 4.63
C LYS A 113 6.94 17.27 3.11
N GLY A 114 6.20 18.26 2.64
CA GLY A 114 6.10 18.60 1.22
C GLY A 114 4.97 17.86 0.50
N SER A 115 4.67 18.30 -0.72
CA SER A 115 3.52 17.80 -1.50
C SER A 115 3.59 16.31 -1.82
N ALA A 116 4.79 15.74 -1.93
CA ALA A 116 5.00 14.32 -2.14
C ALA A 116 4.53 13.47 -0.95
N SER A 117 4.53 14.00 0.28
CA SER A 117 4.14 13.27 1.50
C SER A 117 2.67 12.81 1.50
N VAL A 118 1.82 13.42 0.68
CA VAL A 118 0.40 13.06 0.55
C VAL A 118 0.21 11.89 -0.43
N ILE A 119 1.22 11.56 -1.25
CA ILE A 119 1.12 10.49 -2.25
C ILE A 119 0.95 9.11 -1.58
N PRO A 120 1.78 8.69 -0.61
CA PRO A 120 1.60 7.40 0.08
C PRO A 120 0.20 7.20 0.69
N PRO A 121 -0.35 8.13 1.50
CA PRO A 121 -1.69 7.95 2.07
C PRO A 121 -2.81 7.88 1.03
N LEU A 122 -2.67 8.55 -0.11
CA LEU A 122 -3.65 8.44 -1.20
C LEU A 122 -3.63 7.05 -1.85
N PHE A 123 -2.44 6.46 -2.03
CA PHE A 123 -2.33 5.08 -2.52
C PHE A 123 -2.90 4.08 -1.53
N THR A 124 -2.58 4.20 -0.23
CA THR A 124 -3.13 3.29 0.77
C THR A 124 -4.62 3.46 0.93
N LEU A 125 -5.16 4.69 0.90
CA LEU A 125 -6.60 4.94 0.86
C LEU A 125 -7.28 4.29 -0.34
N PHE A 126 -6.69 4.41 -1.54
CA PHE A 126 -7.20 3.77 -2.73
C PHE A 126 -7.26 2.24 -2.56
N PHE A 127 -6.20 1.64 -2.02
CA PHE A 127 -6.18 0.20 -1.72
C PHE A 127 -7.23 -0.19 -0.66
N THR A 128 -7.38 0.61 0.40
CA THR A 128 -8.41 0.43 1.44
C THR A 128 -9.80 0.42 0.83
N ILE A 129 -10.13 1.37 -0.05
CA ILE A 129 -11.43 1.45 -0.72
C ILE A 129 -11.67 0.21 -1.59
N LEU A 130 -10.66 -0.21 -2.38
CA LEU A 130 -10.75 -1.39 -3.23
C LEU A 130 -10.98 -2.69 -2.46
N ILE A 131 -10.40 -2.83 -1.27
CA ILE A 131 -10.61 -4.00 -0.41
C ILE A 131 -11.94 -3.89 0.34
N LEU A 132 -12.26 -2.73 0.92
CA LEU A 132 -13.50 -2.53 1.68
C LEU A 132 -14.74 -2.82 0.84
N GLN A 133 -14.76 -2.37 -0.41
CA GLN A 133 -15.91 -2.59 -1.30
C GLN A 133 -16.24 -4.08 -1.50
N LEU A 134 -15.26 -4.99 -1.37
CA LEU A 134 -15.49 -6.43 -1.46
C LEU A 134 -16.41 -6.96 -0.34
N ASN A 135 -16.47 -6.31 0.83
CA ASN A 135 -17.38 -6.69 1.92
C ASN A 135 -18.84 -6.41 1.58
N PHE A 136 -19.12 -5.52 0.62
CA PHE A 136 -20.46 -5.08 0.24
C PHE A 136 -20.97 -5.75 -1.04
N ARG A 137 -20.16 -6.59 -1.70
CA ARG A 137 -20.62 -7.36 -2.87
C ARG A 137 -21.61 -8.43 -2.43
N LYS A 138 -22.72 -8.54 -3.18
CA LYS A 138 -23.62 -9.69 -3.06
C LYS A 138 -22.85 -10.97 -3.38
N ARG A 139 -22.94 -11.95 -2.50
CA ARG A 139 -22.31 -13.27 -2.64
C ARG A 139 -23.03 -14.00 -3.77
N SER A 140 -22.46 -13.98 -4.98
CA SER A 140 -22.90 -14.82 -6.11
C SER A 140 -21.94 -15.98 -6.28
#